data_AF-A0A1W1BEJ8-F1
#
_entry.id   AF-A0A1W1BEJ8-F1
#
_cell.length_a   1.000
_cell.length_b   1.000
_cell.length_c   1.000
_cell.angle_alpha   90.00
_cell.angle_beta   90.00
_cell.angle_gamma   90.00
#
_symmetry.space_group_name_H-M   'P 1'
#
loop_
_entity.id
_entity.type
_entity.pdbx_description
1 polymer ?
#
loop_
_entity_poly.entity_id
_entity_poly.type
_entity_poly.pdbx_seq_one_letter_code
_entity_poly.pdbx_strand_id
1 'polypeptide(L)' 'MSKIDEKKEYIGILKSYLNVIAAFILAIGAGIAKLYINGEVNLLFWIGLFFILFFVLSFVIVAKKAHKEIRNLRNLKD' A
#
# COMPACT_ATOMS: atom_id res chain seq x y z
N MET A 1 7.28 -21.74 17.84
CA MET A 1 7.60 -20.30 17.77
C MET A 1 6.88 -19.57 18.89
N SER A 2 7.50 -18.57 19.52
CA SER A 2 6.82 -17.77 20.52
C SER A 2 5.70 -16.97 19.87
N LYS A 3 4.61 -16.66 20.60
CA LYS A 3 3.53 -15.78 20.11
C LYS A 3 4.05 -14.42 19.60
N ILE A 4 5.22 -14.00 20.07
CA ILE A 4 5.90 -12.78 19.63
C ILE A 4 6.52 -12.96 18.23
N ASP A 5 7.07 -14.13 17.92
CA ASP A 5 7.70 -14.39 16.63
C ASP A 5 6.65 -14.44 15.51
N GLU A 6 5.51 -15.09 15.77
CA GLU A 6 4.38 -15.17 14.84
C GLU A 6 3.83 -13.78 14.48
N LYS A 7 3.68 -12.90 15.49
CA LYS A 7 3.24 -11.52 15.26
C LYS A 7 4.26 -10.68 14.49
N LYS A 8 5.56 -10.89 14.72
CA LYS A 8 6.62 -10.21 13.94
C LYS A 8 6.59 -10.64 12.48
N GLU A 9 6.40 -11.93 12.23
CA GLU A 9 6.25 -12.47 10.87
C GLU A 9 5.04 -11.87 10.17
N TYR A 10 3.89 -11.80 10.86
CA TYR A 10 2.68 -11.17 10.33
C TYR A 10 2.89 -9.69 9.95
N ILE A 11 3.61 -8.92 10.78
CA ILE A 11 3.96 -7.53 10.45
C ILE A 11 4.90 -7.46 9.24
N GLY A 12 5.84 -8.40 9.14
CA GLY A 12 6.71 -8.56 7.96
C GLY A 12 5.90 -8.75 6.68
N ILE A 13 4.87 -9.60 6.72
CA ILE A 13 3.95 -9.83 5.60
C ILE A 13 3.17 -8.55 5.25
N LEU A 14 2.62 -7.85 6.26
CA LEU A 14 1.92 -6.57 6.03
C LEU A 14 2.82 -5.51 5.39
N LYS A 15 4.08 -5.43 5.82
CA LYS A 15 5.08 -4.54 5.22
C LYS A 15 5.33 -4.90 3.75
N SER A 16 5.41 -6.19 3.43
CA SER A 16 5.57 -6.66 2.05
C SER A 16 4.39 -6.22 1.17
N TYR A 17 3.15 -6.37 1.66
CA TYR A 17 1.97 -5.88 0.94
C TYR A 17 1.98 -4.36 0.73
N LEU A 18 2.41 -3.58 1.73
CA LEU A 18 2.56 -2.12 1.58
C LEU A 18 3.57 -1.77 0.48
N ASN A 19 4.70 -2.46 0.42
CA ASN A 19 5.71 -2.24 -0.63
C ASN A 19 5.14 -2.53 -2.02
N VAL A 20 4.39 -3.63 -2.17
CA VAL A 20 3.75 -3.99 -3.45
C VAL A 20 2.72 -2.94 -3.86
N ILE A 21 1.87 -2.48 -2.94
CA ILE A 21 0.89 -1.43 -3.22
C ILE A 21 1.60 -0.13 -3.62
N ALA A 22 2.68 0.24 -2.94
CA ALA A 22 3.47 1.42 -3.28
C ALA A 22 4.07 1.30 -4.69
N ALA A 23 4.60 0.13 -5.06
CA ALA A 23 5.12 -0.12 -6.40
C ALA A 23 4.03 0.06 -7.48
N PHE A 24 2.80 -0.42 -7.23
CA PHE A 24 1.68 -0.19 -8.15
C PHE A 24 1.32 1.28 -8.29
N ILE A 25 1.25 2.03 -7.18
CA ILE A 25 0.97 3.47 -7.21
C ILE A 25 2.01 4.19 -8.07
N LEU A 26 3.29 3.86 -7.90
CA LEU A 26 4.38 4.47 -8.68
C LEU A 26 4.30 4.09 -10.16
N ALA A 27 4.07 2.81 -10.48
CA ALA A 27 3.98 2.34 -11.86
C ALA A 27 2.80 2.99 -12.61
N ILE A 28 1.63 3.01 -11.98
CA ILE A 28 0.43 3.64 -12.56
C ILE A 28 0.61 5.16 -12.63
N GLY A 29 1.18 5.78 -11.60
CA GLY A 29 1.48 7.21 -11.56
C GLY A 29 2.39 7.65 -12.70
N ALA A 30 3.46 6.89 -12.97
CA ALA A 30 4.32 7.12 -14.12
C ALA A 30 3.58 6.99 -15.46
N GLY A 31 2.72 5.98 -15.60
CA GLY A 31 1.89 5.78 -16.80
C GLY A 31 0.93 6.95 -17.05
N ILE A 32 0.22 7.40 -16.02
CA ILE A 32 -0.71 8.54 -16.09
C ILE A 32 0.04 9.83 -16.40
N ALA A 33 1.18 10.07 -15.74
CA ALA A 33 1.99 11.26 -16.00
C ALA A 33 2.43 11.32 -17.47
N LYS A 34 2.82 10.18 -18.05
CA LYS A 34 3.16 10.09 -19.47
C LYS A 34 1.97 10.40 -20.38
N LEU A 35 0.78 9.85 -20.09
CA LEU A 35 -0.44 10.15 -20.84
C LEU A 35 -0.79 11.65 -20.79
N TYR A 36 -0.65 12.27 -19.62
CA TYR A 36 -0.89 13.70 -19.45
C TYR A 36 0.08 14.56 -20.26
N ILE A 37 1.38 14.26 -20.21
CA ILE A 37 2.41 14.97 -20.96
C ILE A 37 2.18 14.86 -22.47
N ASN A 38 1.71 13.70 -22.93
CA ASN A 38 1.37 13.47 -24.35
C ASN A 38 0.05 14.14 -24.77
N GLY A 39 -0.67 14.81 -23.85
CA GLY A 39 -1.99 15.38 -24.12
C GLY A 39 -3.10 14.34 -24.29
N GLU A 40 -2.85 13.08 -23.96
CA GLU A 40 -3.78 11.96 -24.13
C GLU A 40 -4.69 11.81 -22.89
N VAL A 41 -5.59 12.78 -22.68
CA VAL A 41 -6.60 12.73 -21.61
C VAL A 41 -7.80 11.89 -22.06
N ASN A 42 -7.52 10.63 -22.38
CA ASN A 42 -8.50 9.65 -22.84
C ASN A 42 -9.06 8.82 -21.67
N LEU A 43 -9.91 7.83 -21.99
CA LEU A 43 -10.54 6.97 -21.01
C LEU A 43 -9.52 6.19 -20.15
N LEU A 44 -8.35 5.84 -20.69
CA LEU A 44 -7.29 5.14 -19.97
C LEU A 44 -6.66 6.01 -18.87
N PHE A 45 -6.50 7.31 -19.12
CA PHE A 45 -6.02 8.28 -18.12
C PHE A 45 -6.94 8.32 -16.90
N TRP A 46 -8.25 8.45 -17.12
CA TRP A 46 -9.24 8.52 -16.05
C TRP A 46 -9.36 7.21 -15.26
N ILE A 47 -9.30 6.06 -15.95
CA ILE A 47 -9.26 4.75 -15.29
C ILE A 47 -8.01 4.65 -14.41
N GLY A 48 -6.85 5.03 -14.93
CA GLY A 48 -5.61 5.04 -14.16
C GLY A 48 -5.76 5.89 -12.88
N LEU A 49 -6.33 7.09 -13.00
CA LEU A 49 -6.50 8.00 -11.87
C LEU A 49 -7.42 7.40 -10.80
N PHE A 50 -8.52 6.76 -11.21
CA PHE A 50 -9.41 6.03 -10.33
C PHE A 50 -8.68 4.88 -9.61
N PHE A 51 -7.86 4.11 -10.33
CA PHE A 51 -7.05 3.05 -9.73
C PHE A 51 -6.03 3.58 -8.72
N ILE A 52 -5.38 4.73 -8.99
CA ILE A 52 -4.48 5.34 -8.01
C ILE A 52 -5.22 5.67 -6.72
N LEU A 53 -6.39 6.31 -6.80
CA LEU A 53 -7.19 6.61 -5.62
C LEU A 53 -7.57 5.34 -4.85
N PHE A 54 -7.95 4.28 -5.56
CA PHE A 54 -8.25 2.97 -4.96
C PHE A 54 -7.04 2.34 -4.26
N PHE A 55 -5.86 2.39 -4.88
CA PHE A 55 -4.62 1.87 -4.27
C PHE A 55 -4.16 2.69 -3.07
N VAL A 56 -4.31 4.02 -3.10
CA VAL A 56 -4.01 4.89 -1.96
C VAL A 56 -4.92 4.56 -0.77
N LEU A 57 -6.23 4.38 -1.00
CA LEU A 57 -7.15 3.96 0.06
C LEU A 57 -6.77 2.59 0.64
N SER A 58 -6.45 1.64 -0.23
CA SER A 58 -5.99 0.30 0.18
C SER A 58 -4.70 0.37 1.00
N PHE A 59 -3.74 1.21 0.60
CA PHE A 59 -2.50 1.45 1.32
C PHE A 59 -2.77 1.96 2.73
N VAL A 60 -3.64 2.95 2.88
CA VAL A 60 -4.00 3.51 4.20
C VAL A 60 -4.63 2.44 5.10
N ILE A 61 -5.50 1.58 4.57
CA ILE A 61 -6.13 0.50 5.35
C ILE A 61 -5.09 -0.51 5.84
N VAL A 62 -4.20 -0.97 4.95
CA VAL A 62 -3.14 -1.93 5.32
C VAL A 62 -2.15 -1.30 6.30
N ALA A 63 -1.79 -0.03 6.10
CA ALA A 63 -0.87 0.69 6.98
C ALA A 63 -1.46 0.85 8.39
N LYS A 64 -2.75 1.20 8.50
CA LYS A 64 -3.45 1.24 9.78
C LYS A 64 -3.42 -0.11 10.48
N LYS A 65 -3.63 -1.21 9.74
CA LYS A 65 -3.56 -2.57 10.30
C LYS A 65 -2.16 -2.92 10.78
N ALA A 66 -1.13 -2.61 10.00
CA ALA A 66 0.27 -2.81 10.39
C ALA A 66 0.63 -2.04 11.67
N HIS A 67 0.27 -0.76 11.76
CA HIS A 67 0.51 0.04 12.96
C HIS A 67 -0.25 -0.48 14.18
N LYS A 68 -1.48 -0.99 14.00
CA LYS A 68 -2.24 -1.61 15.09
C LYS A 68 -1.53 -2.86 15.62
N GLU A 69 -1.06 -3.74 14.74
CA GLU A 69 -0.34 -4.95 15.17
C GLU A 69 1.01 -4.65 15.82
N ILE A 70 1.75 -3.65 15.31
CA ILE A 70 2.98 -3.18 15.96
C ILE A 70 2.68 -2.67 17.39
N ARG A 71 1.59 -1.90 17.57
CA ARG A 71 1.18 -1.42 18.90
C ARG A 71 0.78 -2.58 19.82
N ASN A 72 0.03 -3.56 19.31
CA ASN A 72 -0.34 -4.75 20.07
C ASN A 72 0.88 -5.57 20.51
N LEU A 73 1.93 -5.64 19.69
CA LEU A 73 3.19 -6.27 20.07
C LEU A 73 3.91 -5.52 21.18
N ARG A 74 3.93 -4.18 21.12
CA ARG A 74 4.56 -3.35 22.15
C ARG A 74 3.91 -3.55 23.51
N ASN A 75 2.57 -3.56 23.54
CA ASN A 75 1.78 -3.75 24.77
C ASN A 75 1.84 -5.19 25.34
N LEU A 76 2.43 -6.15 24.63
CA LEU A 76 2.65 -7.51 25.13
C LEU A 76 4.03 -7.69 25.77
N LYS A 77 4.92 -6.70 25.62
CA LYS A 77 6.28 -6.72 26.15
C LYS A 77 6.40 -5.97 27.48
N ASP A 78 5.44 -5.10 27.78
CA ASP A 78 5.22 -4.46 29.09
C ASP A 78 4.20 -5.28 29.91
#